data_AF-A0A7V9JIL0-F1
#
_entry.id   AF-A0A7V9JIL0-F1
#
_cell.length_a   1.000
_cell.length_b   1.000
_cell.length_c   1.000
_cell.angle_alpha   90.00
_cell.angle_beta   90.00
_cell.angle_gamma   90.00
#
_symmetry.space_group_name_H-M   'P 1'
#
loop_
_entity.id
_entity.type
_entity.pdbx_description
1 polymer ?
#
loop_
_entity_poly.entity_id
_entity_poly.type
_entity_poly.pdbx_seq_one_letter_code
_entity_poly.pdbx_strand_id
1 'polypeptide(L)' 'MDLEALEREATAAVAAATSVDEVEAARVHYLGRKAELPQALRAVRDRETGMALN' A
#
# COMPACT_ATOMS: atom_id res chain seq x y z
N MET A 1 3.77 -12.84 0.62
CA MET A 1 3.84 -11.62 -0.19
C MET A 1 5.24 -11.51 -0.75
N ASP A 2 5.36 -11.30 -2.06
CA ASP A 2 6.59 -10.83 -2.68
C ASP A 2 6.55 -9.29 -2.67
N LEU A 3 7.35 -8.68 -1.81
CA LEU A 3 7.37 -7.23 -1.63
C LEU A 3 7.95 -6.50 -2.85
N GLU A 4 8.95 -7.09 -3.51
CA GLU A 4 9.58 -6.48 -4.68
C GLU A 4 8.63 -6.51 -5.89
N ALA A 5 7.87 -7.59 -6.06
CA ALA A 5 6.82 -7.65 -7.07
C ALA A 5 5.74 -6.59 -6.82
N LEU A 6 5.26 -6.48 -5.58
CA LEU A 6 4.23 -5.50 -5.20
C LEU A 6 4.71 -4.06 -5.43
N GLU A 7 5.96 -3.75 -5.11
CA GLU A 7 6.56 -2.43 -5.36
C GLU A 7 6.64 -2.13 -6.86
N ARG A 8 7.10 -3.08 -7.68
CA ARG A 8 7.16 -2.92 -9.14
C ARG A 8 5.77 -2.70 -9.74
N GLU A 9 4.77 -3.45 -9.29
CA GLU A 9 3.39 -3.31 -9.77
C GLU A 9 2.78 -1.96 -9.38
N ALA A 10 2.96 -1.54 -8.13
CA ALA A 10 2.46 -0.25 -7.64
C ALA A 10 3.11 0.93 -8.37
N THR A 11 4.44 0.90 -8.54
CA THR A 11 5.17 1.97 -9.24
C THR A 11 4.84 2.01 -10.72
N ALA A 12 4.67 0.86 -11.38
CA ALA A 12 4.21 0.80 -12.77
C ALA A 12 2.79 1.35 -12.93
N ALA A 13 1.87 1.03 -12.02
CA ALA A 13 0.50 1.53 -12.05
C ALA A 13 0.44 3.07 -11.89
N VAL A 14 1.25 3.64 -10.99
CA VAL A 14 1.36 5.10 -10.83
C VAL A 14 2.01 5.74 -12.06
N ALA A 15 3.04 5.12 -12.63
CA ALA A 15 3.71 5.65 -13.84
C ALA A 15 2.81 5.62 -15.09
N ALA A 16 1.89 4.66 -15.18
CA ALA A 16 0.93 4.55 -16.27
C ALA A 16 -0.30 5.46 -16.11
N ALA A 17 -0.54 6.01 -14.93
CA ALA A 17 -1.69 6.87 -14.65
C ALA A 17 -1.60 8.19 -15.43
N THR A 18 -2.68 8.54 -16.10
CA THR A 18 -2.83 9.75 -16.93
C THR A 18 -3.70 10.81 -16.28
N SER A 19 -4.28 10.51 -15.12
CA SER A 19 -5.13 11.42 -14.36
C SER A 19 -4.86 11.32 -12.85
N VAL A 20 -5.27 12.36 -12.13
CA VAL A 20 -5.21 12.38 -10.66
C VAL A 20 -6.06 11.26 -10.07
N ASP A 21 -7.23 10.98 -10.66
CA ASP A 21 -8.13 9.92 -10.20
C ASP A 21 -7.51 8.53 -10.38
N GLU A 22 -6.74 8.29 -11.44
CA GLU A 22 -6.00 7.04 -11.65
C GLU A 22 -4.86 6.87 -10.63
N VAL A 23 -4.15 7.95 -10.30
CA VAL A 23 -3.13 7.94 -9.22
C VAL A 23 -3.78 7.66 -7.86
N GLU A 24 -4.92 8.27 -7.57
CA GLU A 24 -5.71 8.03 -6.37
C GLU A 24 -6.15 6.56 -6.28
N ALA A 25 -6.68 6.00 -7.37
CA ALA A 25 -7.09 4.61 -7.44
C ALA A 25 -5.93 3.65 -7.18
N ALA A 26 -4.75 3.89 -7.78
CA ALA A 26 -3.54 3.13 -7.50
C ALA A 26 -3.14 3.24 -6.02
N ARG A 27 -3.16 4.45 -5.43
CA ARG A 27 -2.85 4.63 -4.01
C ARG A 27 -3.79 3.84 -3.11
N VAL A 28 -5.11 3.88 -3.37
CA VAL A 28 -6.09 3.12 -2.59
C VAL A 28 -5.89 1.62 -2.75
N HIS A 29 -5.58 1.15 -3.96
CA HIS A 29 -5.39 -0.27 -4.23
C HIS A 29 -4.17 -0.86 -3.51
N TYR A 30 -3.01 -0.18 -3.58
CA TYR A 30 -1.75 -0.72 -3.03
C TYR A 30 -1.47 -0.28 -1.59
N LEU A 31 -1.95 0.90 -1.18
CA LEU A 31 -1.65 1.51 0.12
C LEU A 31 -2.91 1.81 0.97
N GLY A 32 -4.10 1.47 0.48
CA GLY A 32 -5.33 1.64 1.23
C GLY A 32 -5.38 0.81 2.52
N ARG A 33 -6.28 1.16 3.44
CA ARG A 33 -6.38 0.52 4.76
C ARG A 33 -6.52 -1.00 4.69
N LYS A 34 -7.17 -1.52 3.65
CA LYS A 34 -7.42 -2.95 3.41
C LYS A 34 -6.44 -3.58 2.41
N ALA A 35 -5.52 -2.81 1.85
CA ALA A 35 -4.52 -3.31 0.94
C ALA A 35 -3.55 -4.26 1.65
N GLU A 36 -2.97 -5.17 0.87
CA GLU A 36 -2.16 -6.27 1.39
C GLU A 36 -0.96 -5.76 2.20
N LEU A 37 -0.25 -4.73 1.72
CA LEU A 37 0.97 -4.21 2.36
C LEU A 37 0.69 -3.58 3.73
N PRO A 38 -0.22 -2.61 3.88
CA PRO A 38 -0.59 -2.09 5.19
C PRO A 38 -1.09 -3.16 6.17
N GLN A 39 -1.81 -4.18 5.70
CA GLN A 39 -2.25 -5.29 6.56
C GLN A 39 -1.09 -6.16 7.01
N ALA A 40 -0.16 -6.50 6.11
CA ALA A 40 1.05 -7.25 6.44
C ALA A 40 1.90 -6.50 7.48
N LEU A 41 2.08 -5.19 7.30
CA LEU A 41 2.86 -4.36 8.23
C LEU A 41 2.22 -4.22 9.61
N ARG A 42 0.90 -4.30 9.74
CA ARG A 42 0.22 -4.35 11.05
C ARG A 42 0.59 -5.58 11.85
N ALA A 43 0.85 -6.70 11.19
CA ALA A 43 1.26 -7.94 11.84
C ALA A 43 2.74 -7.95 12.27
N VAL A 44 3.55 -7.05 11.70
CA VAL A 44 4.99 -6.91 12.02
C VAL A 44 5.21 -5.98 13.23
N ARG A 45 4.30 -5.04 13.49
CA ARG A 45 4.42 -4.12 14.63
C ARG A 45 4.00 -4.80 15.92
N ASP A 46 4.70 -4.49 17.01
CA ASP A 46 4.20 -4.80 18.34
C ASP A 46 2.88 -4.03 18.57
N ARG A 47 2.02 -4.60 19.42
CA ARG A 47 0.66 -4.10 19.64
C ARG A 47 0.64 -2.65 20.13
N GLU A 48 1.55 -2.27 21.03
CA GLU A 48 1.59 -0.96 21.66
C GLU A 48 1.96 0.12 20.64
N THR A 49 3.03 -0.11 19.87
CA THR A 49 3.42 0.77 18.75
C THR A 49 2.36 0.82 17.65
N GLY A 50 1.69 -0.31 17.39
CA GLY A 50 0.58 -0.40 16.46
C GLY A 50 -0.61 0.49 16.84
N MET A 51 -0.95 0.58 18.13
CA MET A 51 -2.08 1.39 18.62
C MET A 51 -1.79 2.90 18.59
N ALA A 52 -0.55 3.33 18.82
CA ALA A 52 -0.19 4.76 18.86
C ALA A 52 -0.13 5.43 17.47
N LEU A 53 0.02 4.64 16.40
CA LEU A 53 0.28 5.13 15.03
C LEU A 53 -0.89 4.94 14.05
N ASN A 54 -2.03 4.42 14.49
CA ASN A 54 -3.27 4.33 13.69
C ASN A 54 -4.29 5.36 14.16
#